data_AF-A0A0H2MYU4-F1
#
_entry.id   AF-A0A0H2MYU4-F1
#
_cell.length_a   1.000
_cell.length_b   1.000
_cell.length_c   1.000
_cell.angle_alpha   90.00
_cell.angle_beta   90.00
_cell.angle_gamma   90.00
#
_symmetry.space_group_name_H-M   'P 1'
#
loop_
_entity.id
_entity.type
_entity.pdbx_description
1 polymer ?
#
loop_
_entity_poly.entity_id
_entity_poly.type
_entity_poly.pdbx_seq_one_letter_code
_entity_poly.pdbx_strand_id
1 'polypeptide(L)'
;MNKSDIVQNVINVIIYDNLELGELGVERSEIQEHTLLRDASGLGLDSIDTLDVLVGVQETYHIQIDEISKSLMNEICQTPSTIADFVLQHNNNSASNNLS
;
A
#
# COMPACT_ATOMS: atom_id res chain seq x y z
N MET A 1 7.70 13.75 4.01
CA MET A 1 6.48 13.42 3.23
C MET A 1 5.32 13.36 4.21
N ASN A 2 4.17 13.99 3.93
CA ASN A 2 3.00 13.93 4.82
C ASN A 2 2.21 12.65 4.55
N LYS A 3 1.60 12.02 5.58
CA LYS A 3 0.75 10.84 5.46
C LYS A 3 -0.30 10.98 4.35
N SER A 4 -0.95 12.14 4.27
CA SER A 4 -2.01 12.38 3.28
C SER A 4 -1.50 12.24 1.84
N ASP A 5 -0.31 12.75 1.53
CA ASP A 5 0.30 12.64 0.20
C ASP A 5 0.63 11.18 -0.12
N ILE A 6 1.10 10.42 0.87
CA ILE A 6 1.41 8.99 0.73
C ILE A 6 0.14 8.21 0.45
N VAL A 7 -0.93 8.45 1.21
CA VAL A 7 -2.23 7.81 0.99
C VAL A 7 -2.73 8.06 -0.43
N GLN A 8 -2.68 9.31 -0.90
CA GLN A 8 -3.12 9.62 -2.27
C GLN A 8 -2.27 8.92 -3.32
N ASN A 9 -0.95 8.85 -3.12
CA ASN A 9 -0.08 8.13 -4.06
C ASN A 9 -0.31 6.61 -4.00
N VAL A 10 -0.52 6.04 -2.82
CA VAL A 10 -0.88 4.62 -2.64
C VAL A 10 -2.18 4.31 -3.37
N ILE A 11 -3.21 5.15 -3.21
CA ILE A 11 -4.50 4.95 -3.91
C ILE A 11 -4.32 5.06 -5.42
N ASN A 12 -3.71 6.14 -5.89
CA ASN A 12 -3.69 6.45 -7.32
C ASN A 12 -2.73 5.55 -8.10
N VAL A 13 -1.52 5.38 -7.61
CA VAL A 13 -0.45 4.70 -8.34
C VAL A 13 -0.40 3.22 -7.98
N ILE A 14 -0.28 2.91 -6.70
CA ILE A 14 0.03 1.53 -6.26
C ILE A 14 -1.21 0.64 -6.28
N ILE A 15 -2.38 1.16 -5.98
CA ILE A 15 -3.63 0.38 -5.96
C ILE A 15 -4.35 0.51 -7.30
N TYR A 16 -4.67 1.73 -7.74
CA TYR A 16 -5.52 1.91 -8.91
C TYR A 16 -4.78 1.63 -10.23
N ASP A 17 -3.63 2.27 -10.45
CA ASP A 17 -2.89 2.15 -11.71
C ASP A 17 -2.18 0.79 -11.82
N ASN A 18 -1.41 0.39 -10.80
CA ASN A 18 -0.63 -0.87 -10.84
C ASN A 18 -1.49 -2.14 -10.91
N LEU A 19 -2.67 -2.15 -10.28
CA LEU A 19 -3.59 -3.29 -10.35
C LEU A 19 -4.59 -3.16 -11.51
N GLU A 20 -4.44 -2.12 -12.35
CA GLU A 20 -5.26 -1.88 -13.53
C GLU A 20 -6.78 -1.88 -13.21
N LEU A 21 -7.18 -1.37 -12.04
CA LEU A 21 -8.55 -1.50 -11.51
C LEU A 21 -9.61 -0.83 -12.42
N GLY A 22 -9.19 0.16 -13.22
CA GLY A 22 -10.05 0.75 -14.24
C GLY A 22 -10.48 -0.24 -15.32
N GLU A 23 -9.66 -1.22 -15.65
CA GLU A 23 -10.01 -2.29 -16.60
C GLU A 23 -11.02 -3.29 -16.00
N LEU A 24 -11.05 -3.38 -14.67
CA LEU A 24 -12.00 -4.18 -13.90
C LEU A 24 -13.32 -3.43 -13.62
N GLY A 25 -13.44 -2.18 -14.10
CA GLY A 25 -14.65 -1.36 -13.94
C GLY A 25 -14.77 -0.66 -12.60
N VAL A 26 -13.68 -0.58 -11.82
CA VAL A 26 -13.63 0.20 -10.57
C VAL A 26 -13.32 1.66 -10.92
N GLU A 27 -14.11 2.57 -10.37
CA GLU A 27 -13.89 4.00 -10.48
C GLU A 27 -12.92 4.48 -9.40
N ARG A 28 -11.99 5.36 -9.76
CA ARG A 28 -10.96 5.84 -8.80
C ARG A 28 -11.57 6.51 -7.57
N SER A 29 -12.72 7.17 -7.72
CA SER A 29 -13.45 7.81 -6.62
C SER A 29 -14.04 6.84 -5.59
N GLU A 30 -14.09 5.54 -5.89
CA GLU A 30 -14.58 4.50 -4.98
C GLU A 30 -13.52 4.07 -3.96
N ILE A 31 -12.26 4.44 -4.18
CA ILE A 31 -11.14 4.08 -3.31
C ILE A 31 -10.78 5.28 -2.42
N GLN A 32 -10.94 5.11 -1.11
CA GLN A 32 -10.63 6.10 -0.09
C GLN A 32 -9.61 5.53 0.92
N GLU A 33 -9.12 6.40 1.80
CA GLU A 33 -8.06 6.07 2.76
C GLU A 33 -8.35 4.85 3.65
N HIS A 34 -9.63 4.58 3.90
CA HIS A 34 -10.12 3.52 4.79
C HIS A 34 -10.85 2.40 4.03
N THR A 35 -10.81 2.41 2.70
CA THR A 35 -11.35 1.32 1.88
C THR A 35 -10.65 0.02 2.26
N LEU A 36 -11.43 -1.01 2.59
CA LEU A 36 -10.91 -2.32 2.91
C LEU A 36 -10.34 -2.96 1.64
N LEU A 37 -9.06 -3.27 1.64
CA LEU A 37 -8.40 -3.79 0.44
C LEU A 37 -8.72 -5.26 0.21
N ARG A 38 -8.71 -6.07 1.26
CA ARG A 38 -8.80 -7.53 1.17
C ARG A 38 -10.15 -8.12 1.54
N ASP A 39 -11.02 -7.29 2.11
CA ASP A 39 -12.38 -7.71 2.45
C ASP A 39 -13.25 -7.65 1.20
N ALA A 40 -14.14 -8.64 1.03
CA ALA A 40 -15.06 -8.70 -0.10
C ALA A 40 -16.10 -7.56 -0.13
N SER A 41 -16.31 -6.87 0.99
CA SER A 41 -17.12 -5.65 1.06
C SER A 41 -16.38 -4.39 0.60
N GLY A 42 -15.06 -4.48 0.38
CA GLY A 42 -14.22 -3.45 -0.24
C GLY A 42 -13.72 -3.91 -1.62
N LEU A 43 -12.40 -3.86 -1.84
CA LEU A 43 -11.80 -4.27 -3.12
C LEU A 43 -11.64 -5.78 -3.28
N GLY A 44 -11.69 -6.56 -2.19
CA GLY A 44 -11.58 -8.01 -2.24
C GLY A 44 -10.27 -8.54 -2.83
N LEU A 45 -9.18 -7.77 -2.73
CA LEU A 45 -7.86 -8.11 -3.29
C LEU A 45 -7.38 -9.46 -2.78
N ASP A 46 -6.92 -10.29 -3.71
CA ASP A 46 -6.40 -11.61 -3.41
C ASP A 46 -4.93 -11.56 -2.94
N SER A 47 -4.30 -12.73 -2.81
CA SER A 47 -2.91 -12.78 -2.35
C SER A 47 -1.89 -12.29 -3.39
N ILE A 48 -2.19 -12.42 -4.69
CA ILE A 48 -1.36 -11.95 -5.79
C ILE A 48 -1.48 -10.43 -5.89
N ASP A 49 -2.70 -9.90 -5.85
CA ASP A 49 -2.93 -8.44 -5.86
C ASP A 49 -2.20 -7.77 -4.69
N THR A 50 -2.29 -8.35 -3.49
CA THR A 50 -1.60 -7.80 -2.32
C THR A 50 -0.08 -7.90 -2.39
N LEU A 51 0.45 -8.87 -3.13
CA LEU A 51 1.88 -8.97 -3.40
C LEU A 51 2.31 -7.83 -4.31
N ASP A 52 1.56 -7.56 -5.38
CA ASP A 52 1.83 -6.47 -6.32
C ASP A 52 1.75 -5.10 -5.64
N VAL A 53 0.82 -4.92 -4.70
CA VAL A 53 0.77 -3.72 -3.84
C VAL A 53 2.06 -3.56 -3.03
N LEU A 54 2.54 -4.62 -2.37
CA LEU A 54 3.77 -4.53 -1.57
C LEU A 54 5.01 -4.29 -2.44
N VAL A 55 5.10 -4.95 -3.60
CA VAL A 55 6.17 -4.70 -4.58
C VAL A 55 6.12 -3.24 -5.05
N GLY A 56 4.94 -2.73 -5.40
CA GLY A 56 4.75 -1.33 -5.78
C GLY A 56 5.17 -0.34 -4.69
N VAL A 57 4.92 -0.66 -3.41
CA VAL A 57 5.42 0.13 -2.27
C VAL A 57 6.96 0.11 -2.21
N GLN A 58 7.58 -1.06 -2.35
CA GLN A 58 9.04 -1.19 -2.33
C GLN A 58 9.70 -0.36 -3.42
N GLU A 59 9.18 -0.44 -4.65
CA GLU A 59 9.73 0.27 -5.81
C GLU A 59 9.51 1.79 -5.69
N THR A 60 8.30 2.20 -5.32
CA THR A 60 7.91 3.62 -5.26
C THR A 60 8.62 4.36 -4.13
N TYR A 61 8.81 3.72 -2.98
CA TYR A 61 9.37 4.36 -1.78
C TYR A 61 10.78 3.87 -1.43
N HIS A 62 11.38 3.02 -2.26
CA HIS A 62 12.71 2.42 -2.05
C HIS A 62 12.84 1.71 -0.69
N ILE A 63 11.77 1.07 -0.25
CA ILE A 63 11.72 0.29 1.01
C ILE A 63 12.15 -1.15 0.72
N GLN A 64 13.01 -1.69 1.58
CA GLN A 64 13.36 -3.11 1.56
C GLN A 64 12.42 -3.88 2.48
N ILE A 65 11.72 -4.88 1.94
CA ILE A 65 10.92 -5.83 2.69
C ILE A 65 11.59 -7.19 2.50
N ASP A 66 12.29 -7.68 3.53
CA ASP A 66 13.14 -8.86 3.41
C ASP A 66 12.34 -10.15 3.15
N GLU A 67 11.16 -10.28 3.76
CA GLU A 67 10.28 -11.44 3.59
C GLU A 67 8.81 -11.02 3.49
N ILE A 68 8.20 -11.24 2.32
CA ILE A 68 6.76 -11.04 2.13
C ILE A 68 6.02 -12.32 2.54
N SER A 69 5.60 -12.35 3.80
CA SER A 69 4.78 -13.42 4.35
C SER A 69 3.28 -13.12 4.26
N LYS A 70 2.42 -14.15 4.34
CA LYS A 70 0.96 -13.97 4.42
C LYS A 70 0.55 -13.13 5.63
N SER A 71 1.21 -13.30 6.77
CA SER A 71 0.95 -12.48 7.96
C SER A 71 1.28 -11.01 7.71
N LEU A 72 2.39 -10.72 7.02
CA LEU A 72 2.78 -9.36 6.68
C LEU A 72 1.78 -8.71 5.70
N MET A 73 1.38 -9.44 4.65
CA MET A 73 0.33 -8.99 3.73
C MET A 73 -0.99 -8.72 4.46
N ASN A 74 -1.36 -9.57 5.41
CA ASN A 74 -2.54 -9.36 6.24
C ASN A 74 -2.41 -8.13 7.14
N GLU A 75 -1.21 -7.80 7.62
CA GLU A 75 -1.00 -6.66 8.51
C GLU A 75 -1.00 -5.34 7.74
N ILE A 76 -0.25 -5.27 6.64
CA ILE A 76 -0.02 -4.03 5.90
C ILE A 76 -1.17 -3.71 4.95
N CYS A 77 -1.67 -4.70 4.19
CA CYS A 77 -2.63 -4.48 3.12
C CYS A 77 -4.08 -4.51 3.62
N GLN A 78 -4.38 -3.77 4.69
CA GLN A 78 -5.73 -3.62 5.24
C GLN A 78 -6.48 -2.46 4.58
N THR A 79 -5.86 -1.30 4.55
CA THR A 79 -6.38 -0.05 3.95
C THR A 79 -5.23 0.75 3.35
N PRO A 80 -5.49 1.70 2.41
CA PRO A 80 -4.45 2.61 1.94
C PRO A 80 -3.76 3.39 3.07
N SER A 81 -4.49 3.75 4.12
CA SER A 81 -3.95 4.41 5.32
C SER A 81 -2.93 3.54 6.06
N THR A 82 -3.18 2.24 6.17
CA THR A 82 -2.26 1.28 6.82
C THR A 82 -0.96 1.13 6.02
N ILE A 83 -1.04 1.10 4.69
CA ILE A 83 0.14 1.09 3.83
C ILE A 83 0.94 2.40 4.01
N ALA A 84 0.25 3.55 4.08
CA ALA A 84 0.92 4.83 4.30
C ALA A 84 1.62 4.90 5.67
N ASP A 85 1.03 4.30 6.71
CA ASP A 85 1.67 4.19 8.03
C ASP A 85 2.95 3.34 7.97
N PHE A 86 2.92 2.23 7.24
CA PHE A 86 4.08 1.39 7.02
C PHE A 86 5.24 2.16 6.33
N VAL A 87 4.91 2.94 5.28
CA VAL A 87 5.90 3.78 4.58
C VAL A 87 6.50 4.85 5.50
N LEU A 88 5.68 5.50 6.33
CA LEU A 88 6.15 6.51 7.28
C LEU A 88 7.08 5.91 8.33
N GLN A 89 6.73 4.76 8.88
CA GLN A 89 7.55 4.08 9.89
C GLN A 89 8.92 3.72 9.32
N HIS A 90 8.98 3.18 8.10
CA HIS A 90 10.25 2.87 7.44
C HIS A 90 11.09 4.12 7.18
N ASN A 91 10.50 5.18 6.62
CA ASN A 91 11.22 6.42 6.34
C ASN A 91 11.77 7.09 7.62
N ASN A 92 11.03 7.02 8.72
CA ASN A 92 11.48 7.54 10.01
C ASN A 92 12.62 6.70 10.61
N ASN A 93 12.55 5.37 10.50
CA ASN A 93 13.62 4.48 10.96
C ASN A 93 14.91 4.65 10.15
N SER A 94 14.82 4.87 8.84
CA SER A 94 15.96 5.21 7.98
C SER A 94 16.60 6.54 8.38
N ALA A 95 15.83 7.53 8.84
CA ALA A 95 16.37 8.80 9.33
C ALA A 95 17.09 8.66 10.69
N SER A 96 16.60 7.79 11.58
CA SER A 96 17.23 7.57 12.90
C SER A 96 18.52 6.75 12.83
N ASN A 97 18.66 5.84 11.86
CA ASN A 97 19.85 4.98 11.74
C ASN A 97 21.07 5.65 11.09
N ASN A 98 20.96 6.90 10.61
CA ASN A 98 22.06 7.67 10.03
C ASN A 98 22.76 8.61 11.04
N LEU A 99 22.48 8.44 12.34
CA LEU A 99 23.01 9.28 13.43
C LEU A 99 23.79 8.48 14.49
N SER A 100 24.26 7.27 14.16
CA SER A 100 25.08 6.43 15.06
C SER A 100 26.39 5.99 14.41
#